data_AF-A0AAC9B3Y5-F1
#
_entry.id   AF-A0AAC9B3Y5-F1
#
_cell.length_a   1.000
_cell.length_b   1.000
_cell.length_c   1.000
_cell.angle_alpha   90.00
_cell.angle_beta   90.00
_cell.angle_gamma   90.00
#
_symmetry.space_group_name_H-M   'P 1'
#
loop_
_entity.id
_entity.type
_entity.pdbx_description
1 polymer ?
#
loop_
_entity_poly.entity_id
_entity_poly.type
_entity_poly.pdbx_seq_one_letter_code
_entity_poly.pdbx_strand_id
1 'polypeptide(L)' 'MTKISKALKLRALIDYFDDQGSLRTIANKYQISLGLFRMLVAAYQTHGAKVLFEPP' A
#
# COMPACT_ATOMS: atom_id res chain seq x y z
N MET A 1 -1.29 -16.75 -8.92
CA MET A 1 -1.53 -15.48 -8.20
C MET A 1 -0.88 -15.56 -6.83
N THR A 2 0.31 -14.99 -6.66
CA THR A 2 0.96 -14.90 -5.36
C THR A 2 0.19 -13.91 -4.49
N LYS A 3 -0.28 -14.37 -3.34
CA LYS A 3 -0.98 -13.56 -2.35
C LYS A 3 0.02 -12.54 -1.80
N ILE A 4 -0.12 -11.26 -2.17
CA ILE A 4 0.74 -10.20 -1.63
C ILE A 4 0.58 -10.18 -0.11
N SER A 5 1.68 -10.37 0.61
CA SER A 5 1.66 -10.45 2.08
C SER A 5 1.30 -9.11 2.70
N LYS A 6 0.67 -9.14 3.89
CA LYS A 6 0.32 -7.93 4.64
C LYS A 6 1.54 -7.05 4.95
N ALA A 7 2.68 -7.69 5.25
CA ALA A 7 3.95 -7.02 5.49
C ALA A 7 4.42 -6.22 4.26
N LEU A 8 4.23 -6.76 3.05
CA LEU A 8 4.65 -6.11 1.81
C LEU A 8 3.77 -4.90 1.49
N LYS A 9 2.45 -4.98 1.75
CA LYS A 9 1.54 -3.83 1.67
C LYS A 9 1.89 -2.74 2.67
N LEU A 10 2.22 -3.11 3.92
CA LEU A 10 2.64 -2.16 4.94
C LEU A 10 3.92 -1.44 4.50
N ARG A 11 4.90 -2.18 4.00
CA ARG A 11 6.15 -1.58 3.55
C ARG A 11 5.95 -0.64 2.37
N ALA A 12 5.10 -1.00 1.40
CA ALA A 12 4.76 -0.12 0.29
C ALA A 12 4.11 1.19 0.76
N LEU A 13 3.22 1.14 1.76
CA LEU A 13 2.61 2.34 2.33
C LEU A 13 3.64 3.22 3.03
N ILE A 14 4.51 2.64 3.86
CA ILE A 14 5.59 3.37 4.54
C ILE A 14 6.50 4.06 3.51
N ASP A 15 7.01 3.31 2.53
CA ASP A 15 7.88 3.86 1.48
C ASP A 15 7.19 5.00 0.70
N TYR A 16 5.87 4.94 0.49
CA TYR A 16 5.12 6.03 -0.15
C TYR A 16 5.00 7.28 0.73
N PHE A 17 4.75 7.13 2.03
CA PHE A 17 4.65 8.26 2.97
C PHE A 17 6.01 8.86 3.35
N ASP A 18 7.10 8.10 3.22
CA ASP A 18 8.49 8.55 3.37
C ASP A 18 9.04 9.21 2.09
N ASP A 19 8.17 9.56 1.14
CA ASP A 19 8.50 10.21 -0.15
C ASP A 19 9.57 9.46 -0.99
N GLN A 20 9.67 8.13 -0.83
CA GLN A 20 10.65 7.30 -1.55
C GLN A 20 10.29 7.08 -3.04
N GLY A 21 9.15 7.62 -3.48
CA GLY A 21 8.73 7.60 -4.88
C GLY A 21 7.25 7.88 -5.07
N SER A 22 6.87 8.14 -6.32
CA SER A 22 5.47 8.35 -6.70
C SER A 22 4.60 7.12 -6.45
N LEU A 23 3.28 7.33 -6.36
CA LEU A 23 2.29 6.26 -6.17
C LEU A 23 2.44 5.12 -7.20
N ARG A 24 2.78 5.46 -8.46
CA ARG A 24 3.02 4.47 -9.53
C ARG A 24 4.35 3.74 -9.37
N THR A 25 5.41 4.47 -8.98
CA THR A 25 6.73 3.89 -8.73
C THR A 25 6.67 2.85 -7.63
N ILE A 26 6.04 3.19 -6.50
CA ILE A 26 5.92 2.30 -5.35
C ILE A 26 5.01 1.10 -5.67
N ALA A 27 3.86 1.33 -6.32
CA ALA A 27 2.98 0.24 -6.75
C ALA A 27 3.73 -0.79 -7.61
N ASN A 28 4.51 -0.33 -8.59
CA ASN A 28 5.32 -1.20 -9.46
C ASN A 28 6.43 -1.91 -8.69
N LYS A 29 7.16 -1.21 -7.81
CA LYS A 29 8.24 -1.76 -6.96
C LYS A 29 7.77 -2.96 -6.15
N TYR A 30 6.54 -2.87 -5.60
CA TYR A 30 5.96 -3.91 -4.75
C TYR A 30 4.99 -4.85 -5.48
N GLN A 31 4.91 -4.75 -6.82
CA GLN A 31 3.98 -5.52 -7.66
C GLN A 31 2.51 -5.44 -7.20
N ILE A 32 2.11 -4.28 -6.65
CA ILE A 32 0.74 -3.98 -6.27
C ILE A 32 0.07 -3.28 -7.45
N SER A 33 -1.15 -3.68 -7.79
CA SER A 33 -1.89 -2.96 -8.83
C SER A 33 -2.14 -1.51 -8.40
N LEU A 34 -2.01 -0.58 -9.35
CA LEU A 34 -2.11 0.85 -9.06
C LEU A 34 -3.44 1.24 -8.38
N GLY A 35 -4.55 0.65 -8.85
CA GLY A 35 -5.87 0.88 -8.27
C GLY A 35 -5.98 0.40 -6.82
N LEU A 36 -5.48 -0.81 -6.54
CA LEU A 36 -5.44 -1.35 -5.18
C LEU A 36 -4.55 -0.49 -4.28
N PHE A 37 -3.39 -0.07 -4.77
CA PHE A 37 -2.47 0.73 -3.99
C PHE A 37 -3.05 2.13 -3.67
N ARG A 38 -3.72 2.76 -4.64
CA ARG A 38 -4.43 4.03 -4.42
C ARG A 38 -5.50 3.91 -3.35
N MET A 39 -6.30 2.83 -3.37
CA MET A 39 -7.30 2.55 -2.34
C MET A 39 -6.65 2.35 -0.97
N LEU A 40 -5.54 1.59 -0.90
CA LEU A 40 -4.80 1.36 0.33
C LEU A 40 -4.23 2.66 0.91
N VAL A 41 -3.67 3.55 0.08
CA VAL A 41 -3.16 4.86 0.51
C VAL A 41 -4.29 5.68 1.13
N ALA A 42 -5.43 5.79 0.45
CA ALA A 42 -6.58 6.55 0.97
C ALA A 42 -7.09 5.97 2.30
N ALA A 43 -7.24 4.66 2.40
CA ALA A 43 -7.69 4.01 3.62
C ALA A 43 -6.65 4.08 4.75
N TYR A 44 -5.36 4.06 4.44
CA TYR A 44 -4.28 4.24 5.41
C TYR A 44 -4.22 5.67 5.96
N GLN A 45 -4.51 6.70 5.14
CA GLN A 45 -4.62 8.09 5.64
C GLN A 45 -5.75 8.24 6.67
N THR A 46 -6.87 7.55 6.48
CA THR A 46 -8.03 7.65 7.38
C THR A 46 -7.92 6.76 8.61
N HIS A 47 -7.42 5.53 8.46
CA HIS A 47 -7.48 4.50 9.51
C HIS A 47 -6.09 4.03 10.00
N GLY A 48 -5.00 4.52 9.40
CA GLY A 48 -3.64 4.07 9.68
C GLY A 48 -3.43 2.59 9.30
N ALA A 49 -2.53 1.92 10.00
CA ALA A 49 -2.18 0.52 9.72
C ALA A 49 -3.34 -0.49 9.90
N LYS A 50 -4.45 -0.09 10.54
CA LYS A 50 -5.62 -0.96 10.77
C LYS A 50 -6.21 -1.50 9.46
N VAL A 51 -6.13 -0.75 8.36
CA VAL A 51 -6.60 -1.17 7.02
C VAL A 51 -5.99 -2.50 6.54
N LEU A 52 -4.80 -2.86 7.03
CA LEU A 52 -4.12 -4.10 6.63
C LEU A 52 -4.63 -5.34 7.38
N PHE A 53 -5.34 -5.11 8.50
CA PHE A 53 -5.87 -6.15 9.36
C PHE A 53 -7.38 -6.27 9.20
N GLU A 54 -8.06 -5.14 8.97
CA GLU A 54 -9.51 -5.01 8.83
C GLU A 54 -9.81 -4.17 7.58
N PRO A 55 -9.80 -4.80 6.38
CA PRO A 55 -10.30 -4.11 5.20
C PRO A 55 -11.82 -3.84 5.37
N PRO A 56 -12.33 -2.67 4.95
CA PRO A 56 -13.77 -2.39 4.94
C PRO A 56 -14.54 -3.33 4.00
#